data_AF-A0A6I7LHP1-F1
#
_entry.id   AF-A0A6I7LHP1-F1
#
_cell.length_a   1.000
_cell.length_b   1.000
_cell.length_c   1.000
_cell.angle_alpha   90.00
_cell.angle_beta   90.00
_cell.angle_gamma   90.00
#
_symmetry.space_group_name_H-M   'P 1'
#
loop_
_entity.id
_entity.type
_entity.pdbx_description
1 polymer ?
#
loop_
_entity_poly.entity_id
_entity_poly.type
_entity_poly.pdbx_seq_one_letter_code
_entity_poly.pdbx_strand_id
1 'polypeptide(L)'
;MGYMKKIFGRRLSVLLILSAGIISIVILSGCLNNTMIKYYRPGGSEKIQYYVGGYEITVHFDAIAVYDIIGTDSFRVDIETNYTGKIKDTSAIGHIPILKIDSVFIMLPSDSQYIYLEIQDYSPGNITDFVHKKLHGPNYVFKRVLLNYSNHDLILGMNIALYDRVSGTLVSSTKFDETLFRDSRVRYYLK
;
A
#
# COMPACT_ATOMS: atom_id res chain seq x y z
N MET A 1 -19.87 32.99 -63.97
CA MET A 1 -19.48 31.57 -63.76
C MET A 1 -18.28 31.37 -62.82
N GLY A 2 -17.82 32.38 -62.05
CA GLY A 2 -16.63 32.26 -61.17
C GLY A 2 -16.90 32.07 -59.67
N TYR A 3 -18.11 32.40 -59.19
CA TYR A 3 -18.43 32.37 -57.75
C TYR A 3 -18.72 30.95 -57.21
N MET A 4 -19.35 30.07 -58.01
CA MET A 4 -19.63 28.68 -57.59
C MET A 4 -18.37 27.83 -57.40
N LYS A 5 -17.33 28.01 -58.22
CA LYS A 5 -16.07 27.26 -58.11
C LYS A 5 -15.31 27.56 -56.81
N LYS A 6 -15.34 28.81 -56.34
CA LYS A 6 -14.71 29.24 -55.07
C LYS A 6 -15.39 28.65 -53.85
N ILE A 7 -16.73 28.52 -53.87
CA ILE A 7 -17.49 27.96 -52.74
C ILE A 7 -17.27 26.44 -52.64
N PHE A 8 -17.22 25.74 -53.76
CA PHE A 8 -17.00 24.29 -53.78
C PHE A 8 -15.58 23.90 -53.31
N GLY A 9 -14.56 24.65 -53.75
CA GLY A 9 -13.17 24.44 -53.31
C GLY A 9 -12.97 24.70 -51.81
N ARG A 10 -13.63 25.72 -51.25
CA ARG A 10 -13.64 25.99 -49.80
C ARG A 10 -14.33 24.89 -48.99
N ARG A 11 -15.45 24.34 -49.47
CA ARG A 11 -16.16 23.26 -48.78
C ARG A 11 -15.36 21.95 -48.78
N LEU A 12 -14.67 21.63 -49.88
CA LEU A 12 -13.81 20.44 -49.98
C LEU A 12 -12.57 20.54 -49.08
N SER A 13 -11.94 21.71 -49.00
CA SER A 13 -10.78 21.92 -48.13
C SER A 13 -11.15 21.93 -46.64
N VAL A 14 -12.31 22.46 -46.26
CA VAL A 14 -12.83 22.33 -44.89
C VAL A 14 -13.12 20.87 -44.52
N LEU A 15 -13.67 20.08 -45.45
CA LEU A 15 -13.94 18.66 -45.20
C LEU A 15 -12.65 17.84 -45.01
N LEU A 16 -11.60 18.14 -45.79
CA LEU A 16 -10.28 17.51 -45.68
C LEU A 16 -9.55 17.89 -44.38
N ILE A 17 -9.69 19.14 -43.92
CA ILE A 17 -9.12 19.58 -42.64
C ILE A 17 -9.86 18.92 -41.47
N LEU A 18 -11.19 18.80 -41.56
CA LEU A 18 -11.99 18.12 -40.54
C LEU A 18 -11.66 16.62 -40.46
N SER A 19 -11.49 15.93 -41.60
CA SER A 19 -11.13 14.51 -41.58
C SER A 19 -9.69 14.28 -41.08
N ALA A 20 -8.73 15.11 -41.47
CA ALA A 20 -7.36 15.05 -40.95
C ALA A 20 -7.30 15.37 -39.44
N GLY A 21 -8.11 16.31 -38.96
CA GLY A 21 -8.25 16.63 -37.54
C GLY A 21 -8.84 15.48 -36.74
N ILE A 22 -9.89 14.82 -37.24
CA ILE A 22 -10.50 13.65 -36.59
C ILE A 22 -9.51 12.47 -36.53
N ILE A 23 -8.77 12.21 -37.61
CA ILE A 23 -7.74 11.15 -37.63
C ILE A 23 -6.63 11.45 -36.61
N SER A 24 -6.21 12.70 -36.48
CA SER A 24 -5.18 13.11 -35.51
C SER A 24 -5.66 12.95 -34.06
N ILE A 25 -6.93 13.25 -33.77
CA ILE A 25 -7.55 13.07 -32.44
C ILE A 25 -7.68 11.58 -32.11
N VAL A 26 -8.04 10.73 -33.08
CA VAL A 26 -8.16 9.28 -32.86
C VAL A 26 -6.80 8.64 -32.61
N ILE A 27 -5.74 9.07 -33.31
CA ILE A 27 -4.37 8.56 -33.09
C ILE A 27 -3.80 9.04 -31.73
N LEU A 28 -4.00 10.31 -31.36
CA LEU A 28 -3.59 10.82 -30.04
C LEU A 28 -4.35 10.15 -28.89
N SER A 29 -5.64 9.83 -29.08
CA SER A 29 -6.44 9.09 -28.09
C SER A 29 -6.00 7.62 -27.98
N GLY A 30 -5.50 7.03 -29.07
CA GLY A 30 -4.93 5.68 -29.07
C GLY A 30 -3.59 5.60 -28.33
N CYS A 31 -2.77 6.65 -28.38
CA CYS A 31 -1.49 6.71 -27.66
C CYS A 31 -1.65 7.04 -26.16
N LEU A 32 -2.68 7.79 -25.77
CA LEU A 32 -2.91 8.18 -24.37
C LEU A 32 -3.54 7.07 -23.50
N ASN A 33 -4.02 5.98 -24.10
CA ASN A 33 -4.62 4.85 -23.38
C ASN A 33 -3.64 3.78 -22.90
N ASN A 34 -2.34 3.89 -23.22
CA ASN A 34 -1.40 2.80 -22.94
C ASN A 34 -0.75 2.82 -21.56
N THR A 35 -0.97 3.83 -20.71
CA THR A 35 -0.73 3.68 -19.26
C THR A 35 -1.78 2.77 -18.64
N MET A 36 -1.84 1.51 -19.07
CA MET A 36 -2.69 0.49 -18.47
C MET A 36 -2.15 0.15 -17.08
N ILE A 37 -2.69 0.83 -16.08
CA ILE A 37 -2.63 0.40 -14.69
C ILE A 37 -3.56 -0.81 -14.59
N LYS A 38 -3.01 -2.00 -14.36
CA LYS A 38 -3.81 -3.19 -14.08
C LYS A 38 -3.87 -3.37 -12.57
N TYR A 39 -5.07 -3.34 -12.00
CA TYR A 39 -5.25 -3.68 -10.59
C TYR A 39 -5.24 -5.19 -10.42
N TYR A 40 -4.55 -5.68 -9.40
CA TYR A 40 -4.55 -7.10 -9.08
C TYR A 40 -5.95 -7.51 -8.57
N ARG A 41 -6.44 -8.68 -8.99
CA ARG A 41 -7.55 -9.33 -8.27
C ARG A 41 -7.03 -9.72 -6.88
N PRO A 42 -7.80 -9.47 -5.80
CA PRO A 42 -7.36 -9.70 -4.42
C PRO A 42 -7.11 -11.19 -4.24
N GLY A 43 -5.85 -11.60 -4.28
CA GLY A 43 -5.53 -13.02 -4.29
C GLY A 43 -4.20 -13.39 -3.69
N GLY A 44 -3.37 -12.44 -3.26
CA GLY A 44 -2.08 -12.71 -2.64
C GLY A 44 -1.75 -11.63 -1.65
N SER A 45 -2.43 -11.66 -0.50
CA SER A 45 -1.96 -11.00 0.71
C SER A 45 -1.09 -11.99 1.46
N GLU A 46 0.19 -11.65 1.64
CA GLU A 46 0.99 -12.40 2.61
C GLU A 46 0.63 -11.88 4.00
N LYS A 47 0.36 -12.82 4.92
CA LYS A 47 0.04 -12.52 6.31
C LYS A 47 1.20 -12.98 7.18
N ILE A 48 1.85 -12.02 7.80
CA ILE A 48 2.95 -12.28 8.74
C ILE A 48 2.43 -11.97 10.15
N GLN A 49 2.60 -12.91 11.07
CA GLN A 49 2.06 -12.79 12.43
C GLN A 49 3.19 -12.74 13.46
N TYR A 50 3.12 -11.74 14.35
CA TYR A 50 4.03 -11.58 15.47
C TYR A 50 3.26 -11.43 16.78
N TYR A 51 3.93 -11.75 17.89
CA TYR A 51 3.36 -11.60 19.24
C TYR A 51 4.29 -10.76 20.12
N VAL A 52 3.79 -9.65 20.65
CA VAL A 52 4.55 -8.73 21.51
C VAL A 52 3.66 -8.21 22.63
N GLY A 53 4.06 -8.40 23.88
CA GLY A 53 3.36 -7.79 25.02
C GLY A 53 1.90 -8.20 25.19
N GLY A 54 1.52 -9.39 24.73
CA GLY A 54 0.12 -9.84 24.73
C GLY A 54 -0.71 -9.34 23.54
N TYR A 55 -0.10 -8.63 22.60
CA TYR A 55 -0.70 -8.29 21.31
C TYR A 55 -0.31 -9.31 20.24
N GLU A 56 -1.30 -9.73 19.44
CA GLU A 56 -1.10 -10.30 18.12
C GLU A 56 -1.02 -9.16 17.10
N ILE A 57 -0.02 -9.21 16.24
CA ILE A 57 0.29 -8.20 15.25
C ILE A 57 0.29 -8.92 13.91
N THR A 58 -0.70 -8.62 13.06
CA THR A 58 -0.81 -9.18 11.72
C THR A 58 -0.42 -8.13 10.71
N VAL A 59 0.55 -8.46 9.87
CA VAL A 59 1.06 -7.59 8.82
C VAL A 59 0.64 -8.16 7.48
N HIS A 60 -0.04 -7.33 6.70
CA HIS A 60 -0.51 -7.61 5.37
C HIS A 60 0.40 -6.88 4.37
N PHE A 61 1.05 -7.65 3.50
CA PHE A 61 1.82 -7.09 2.39
C PHE A 61 1.08 -7.38 1.08
N ASP A 62 0.43 -6.35 0.54
CA ASP A 62 -0.55 -6.50 -0.55
C ASP A 62 -0.06 -5.86 -1.84
N ALA A 63 -0.14 -6.62 -2.95
CA ALA A 63 0.01 -6.08 -4.29
C ALA A 63 -1.27 -5.37 -4.73
N ILE A 64 -1.20 -4.07 -5.05
CA ILE A 64 -2.38 -3.26 -5.43
C ILE A 64 -2.49 -3.13 -6.95
N ALA A 65 -1.40 -2.77 -7.63
CA ALA A 65 -1.44 -2.46 -9.05
C ALA A 65 -0.12 -2.72 -9.77
N VAL A 66 -0.22 -2.91 -11.08
CA VAL A 66 0.88 -3.12 -12.02
C VAL A 66 1.02 -1.92 -12.93
N TYR A 67 2.25 -1.46 -13.10
CA TYR A 67 2.59 -0.41 -14.05
C TYR A 67 3.55 -0.96 -15.11
N ASP A 68 2.99 -1.72 -16.06
CA ASP A 68 3.73 -2.49 -17.09
C ASP A 68 4.75 -1.62 -17.86
N ILE A 69 4.41 -0.36 -18.18
CA ILE A 69 5.28 0.53 -18.98
C ILE A 69 6.59 0.87 -18.26
N ILE A 70 6.54 1.09 -16.94
CA ILE A 70 7.69 1.54 -16.16
C ILE A 70 8.35 0.38 -15.38
N GLY A 71 7.85 -0.84 -15.55
CA GLY A 71 8.42 -2.03 -14.90
C GLY A 71 8.34 -1.98 -13.38
N THR A 72 7.26 -1.40 -12.83
CA THR A 72 7.06 -1.27 -11.37
C THR A 72 5.71 -1.78 -10.92
N ASP A 73 5.66 -2.28 -9.69
CA ASP A 73 4.44 -2.66 -9.00
C ASP A 73 4.19 -1.74 -7.81
N SER A 74 2.92 -1.53 -7.50
CA SER A 74 2.48 -0.85 -6.29
C SER A 74 2.13 -1.87 -5.23
N PHE A 75 2.80 -1.80 -4.09
CA PHE A 75 2.49 -2.57 -2.89
C PHE A 75 1.98 -1.67 -1.77
N ARG A 76 1.25 -2.24 -0.82
CA ARG A 76 0.88 -1.58 0.43
C ARG A 76 1.10 -2.51 1.60
N VAL A 77 1.48 -1.90 2.71
CA VAL A 77 1.54 -2.56 4.01
C VAL A 77 0.38 -2.08 4.85
N ASP A 78 -0.39 -3.03 5.37
CA ASP A 78 -1.43 -2.79 6.37
C ASP A 78 -1.07 -3.60 7.63
N ILE A 79 -1.19 -3.00 8.82
CA ILE A 79 -0.89 -3.66 10.10
C ILE A 79 -2.13 -3.61 10.98
N GLU A 80 -2.58 -4.78 11.40
CA GLU A 80 -3.69 -4.98 12.33
C GLU A 80 -3.16 -5.49 13.66
N THR A 81 -3.61 -4.93 14.78
CA THR A 81 -3.18 -5.40 16.10
C THR A 81 -4.35 -5.66 17.04
N ASN A 82 -4.26 -6.77 17.77
CA ASN A 82 -5.30 -7.21 18.70
C ASN A 82 -4.67 -7.72 19.98
N TYR A 83 -5.16 -7.25 21.14
CA TYR A 83 -4.72 -7.81 22.41
C TYR A 83 -5.40 -9.17 22.64
N THR A 84 -4.61 -10.21 22.83
CA THR A 84 -5.09 -11.60 22.98
C THR A 84 -5.23 -12.03 24.44
N GLY A 85 -4.68 -11.23 25.37
CA GLY A 85 -4.78 -11.50 26.80
C GLY A 85 -6.21 -11.41 27.33
N LYS A 86 -6.55 -12.25 28.31
CA LYS A 86 -7.85 -12.20 28.99
C LYS A 86 -7.95 -10.95 29.87
N ILE A 87 -8.93 -10.10 29.60
CA ILE A 87 -9.21 -8.90 30.41
C ILE A 87 -10.43 -9.16 31.29
N LYS A 88 -10.25 -9.07 32.61
CA LYS A 88 -11.30 -9.35 33.59
C LYS A 88 -12.28 -8.19 33.75
N ASP A 89 -11.76 -6.96 33.81
CA ASP A 89 -12.49 -5.72 34.04
C ASP A 89 -11.74 -4.53 33.41
N THR A 90 -12.38 -3.36 33.43
CA THR A 90 -11.84 -2.13 32.85
C THR A 90 -10.65 -1.56 33.63
N SER A 91 -10.54 -1.81 34.93
CA SER A 91 -9.36 -1.39 35.73
C SER A 91 -8.09 -2.11 35.31
N ALA A 92 -8.19 -3.38 34.90
CA ALA A 92 -7.07 -4.14 34.38
C ALA A 92 -6.47 -3.55 33.08
N ILE A 93 -7.26 -2.81 32.30
CA ILE A 93 -6.80 -2.16 31.06
C ILE A 93 -5.71 -1.11 31.35
N GLY A 94 -5.81 -0.41 32.49
CA GLY A 94 -4.82 0.57 32.92
C GLY A 94 -3.41 0.00 33.05
N HIS A 95 -3.29 -1.31 33.27
CA HIS A 95 -2.02 -2.02 33.42
C HIS A 95 -1.52 -2.67 32.13
N ILE A 96 -2.29 -2.62 31.04
CA ILE A 96 -1.89 -3.15 29.73
C ILE A 96 -1.08 -2.07 29.00
N PRO A 97 0.19 -2.34 28.66
CA PRO A 97 1.01 -1.39 27.91
C PRO A 97 0.37 -0.98 26.59
N ILE A 98 0.58 0.26 26.16
CA ILE A 98 0.19 0.74 24.84
C ILE A 98 1.21 0.23 23.84
N LEU A 99 0.75 -0.51 22.83
CA LEU A 99 1.55 -0.85 21.67
C LEU A 99 1.65 0.36 20.73
N LYS A 100 2.83 0.58 20.17
CA LYS A 100 3.08 1.54 19.09
C LYS A 100 4.09 0.95 18.11
N ILE A 101 3.87 1.19 16.82
CA ILE A 101 4.83 0.86 15.77
C ILE A 101 5.59 2.15 15.44
N ASP A 102 6.85 2.23 15.86
CA ASP A 102 7.65 3.45 15.74
C ASP A 102 8.19 3.67 14.33
N SER A 103 8.51 2.59 13.62
CA SER A 103 9.00 2.65 12.25
C SER A 103 8.67 1.37 11.50
N VAL A 104 8.32 1.52 10.22
CA VAL A 104 8.23 0.41 9.26
C VAL A 104 9.01 0.81 8.01
N PHE A 105 9.80 -0.11 7.48
CA PHE A 105 10.60 0.12 6.29
C PHE A 105 10.68 -1.13 5.42
N ILE A 106 10.99 -0.92 4.14
CA ILE A 106 11.38 -1.96 3.21
C ILE A 106 12.85 -1.73 2.87
N MET A 107 13.68 -2.73 3.09
CA MET A 107 15.05 -2.74 2.60
C MET A 107 15.11 -3.57 1.31
N LEU A 108 15.75 -3.01 0.28
CA LEU A 108 16.06 -3.70 -0.97
C LEU A 108 17.51 -4.20 -0.91
N PRO A 109 17.75 -5.51 -0.72
CA PRO A 109 19.10 -6.05 -0.54
C PRO A 109 20.01 -5.82 -1.74
N SER A 110 19.46 -5.83 -2.96
CA SER A 110 20.18 -5.60 -4.22
C SER A 110 20.97 -4.30 -4.22
N ASP A 111 20.35 -3.23 -3.71
CA ASP A 111 20.86 -1.87 -3.83
C ASP A 111 21.12 -1.21 -2.46
N SER A 112 20.97 -1.97 -1.37
CA SER A 112 21.07 -1.49 0.02
C SER A 112 20.21 -0.25 0.31
N GLN A 113 19.08 -0.12 -0.40
CA GLN A 113 18.19 1.01 -0.28
C GLN A 113 17.14 0.75 0.82
N TYR A 114 16.88 1.77 1.64
CA TYR A 114 15.80 1.76 2.62
C TYR A 114 14.66 2.67 2.17
N ILE A 115 13.44 2.14 2.19
CA ILE A 115 12.20 2.86 1.92
C ILE A 115 11.41 2.89 3.21
N TYR A 116 11.39 4.03 3.89
CA TYR A 116 10.56 4.23 5.08
C TYR A 116 9.11 4.45 4.68
N LEU A 117 8.20 3.72 5.31
CA LEU A 117 6.79 3.75 4.97
C LEU A 117 6.10 4.92 5.67
N GLU A 118 5.41 5.75 4.89
CA GLU A 118 4.60 6.84 5.41
C GLU A 118 3.20 6.33 5.78
N ILE A 119 2.70 6.70 6.95
CA ILE A 119 1.34 6.36 7.38
C ILE A 119 0.34 7.12 6.50
N GLN A 120 -0.63 6.38 5.96
CA GLN A 120 -1.79 6.93 5.25
C GLN A 120 -2.98 7.08 6.18
N ASP A 121 -3.29 6.04 6.96
CA ASP A 121 -4.37 6.03 7.94
C ASP A 121 -3.92 5.36 9.24
N TYR A 122 -4.46 5.83 10.35
CA TYR A 122 -4.15 5.37 11.69
C TYR A 122 -5.44 5.30 12.51
N SER A 123 -5.75 4.10 12.98
CA SER A 123 -6.85 3.89 13.92
C SER A 123 -6.25 3.64 15.31
N PRO A 124 -6.39 4.59 16.26
CA PRO A 124 -5.99 4.33 17.64
C PRO A 124 -6.89 3.23 18.21
N GLY A 125 -6.28 2.18 18.77
CA GLY A 125 -7.01 1.03 19.31
C GLY A 125 -8.13 1.46 20.25
N ASN A 126 -9.34 0.94 20.02
CA ASN A 126 -10.51 1.42 20.73
C ASN A 126 -10.65 0.73 22.10
N ILE A 127 -10.57 1.54 23.16
CA ILE A 127 -10.74 1.09 24.55
C ILE A 127 -12.23 0.90 24.89
N THR A 128 -13.14 1.59 24.18
CA THR A 128 -14.59 1.54 24.46
C THR A 128 -15.28 0.29 23.92
N ASP A 129 -14.61 -0.48 23.03
CA ASP A 129 -15.10 -1.76 22.50
C ASP A 129 -15.01 -2.93 23.50
N PHE A 130 -14.81 -2.61 24.78
CA PHE A 130 -14.85 -3.58 25.89
C PHE A 130 -16.20 -4.31 26.04
N VAL A 131 -17.21 -3.91 25.27
CA VAL A 131 -18.53 -4.58 25.15
C VAL A 131 -18.41 -6.08 24.82
N HIS A 132 -17.25 -6.56 24.36
CA HIS A 132 -16.97 -7.99 24.15
C HIS A 132 -15.69 -8.52 24.82
N LYS A 133 -15.16 -7.80 25.83
CA LYS A 133 -13.86 -8.12 26.48
C LYS A 133 -12.68 -8.23 25.51
N LYS A 134 -12.78 -7.59 24.34
CA LYS A 134 -11.70 -7.48 23.36
C LYS A 134 -11.13 -6.08 23.45
N LEU A 135 -9.81 -5.99 23.44
CA LEU A 135 -9.09 -4.72 23.32
C LEU A 135 -8.38 -4.73 21.97
N HIS A 136 -8.80 -3.84 21.08
CA HIS A 136 -8.12 -3.63 19.82
C HIS A 136 -6.87 -2.78 20.08
N GLY A 137 -5.75 -3.17 19.48
CA GLY A 137 -4.56 -2.34 19.45
C GLY A 137 -4.65 -1.32 18.30
N PRO A 138 -3.61 -0.50 18.11
CA PRO A 138 -3.57 0.42 16.97
C PRO A 138 -3.48 -0.32 15.63
N ASN A 139 -4.19 0.19 14.62
CA ASN A 139 -4.05 -0.27 13.25
C ASN A 139 -3.40 0.81 12.38
N TYR A 140 -2.58 0.39 11.42
CA TYR A 140 -1.83 1.27 10.54
C TYR A 140 -2.03 0.86 9.09
N VAL A 141 -2.41 1.81 8.25
CA VAL A 141 -2.43 1.66 6.79
C VAL A 141 -1.34 2.57 6.26
N PHE A 142 -0.38 2.02 5.52
CA PHE A 142 0.71 2.80 4.95
C PHE A 142 0.38 3.24 3.52
N LYS A 143 1.01 4.34 3.08
CA LYS A 143 0.95 4.73 1.68
C LYS A 143 1.55 3.63 0.82
N ARG A 144 1.03 3.49 -0.40
CA ARG A 144 1.58 2.57 -1.37
C ARG A 144 3.05 2.90 -1.69
N VAL A 145 3.83 1.87 -1.91
CA VAL A 145 5.21 1.94 -2.37
C VAL A 145 5.34 1.36 -3.77
N LEU A 146 6.23 1.94 -4.57
CA LEU A 146 6.52 1.44 -5.90
C LEU A 146 7.83 0.66 -5.88
N LEU A 147 7.79 -0.60 -6.31
CA LEU A 147 8.96 -1.47 -6.38
C LEU A 147 9.19 -1.93 -7.82
N ASN A 148 10.44 -1.90 -8.28
CA ASN A 148 10.82 -2.39 -9.60
C ASN A 148 10.73 -3.93 -9.66
N TYR A 149 10.42 -4.47 -10.84
CA TYR A 149 10.38 -5.91 -11.14
C TYR A 149 11.68 -6.65 -10.87
N SER A 150 12.82 -5.95 -10.94
CA SER A 150 14.14 -6.52 -10.66
C SER A 150 14.35 -6.90 -9.19
N ASN A 151 13.52 -6.38 -8.27
CA ASN A 151 13.60 -6.73 -6.86
C ASN A 151 12.90 -8.08 -6.66
N HIS A 152 13.69 -9.13 -6.46
CA HIS A 152 13.21 -10.49 -6.25
C HIS A 152 13.10 -10.87 -4.77
N ASP A 153 13.77 -10.12 -3.92
CA ASP A 153 13.76 -10.27 -2.47
C ASP A 153 13.74 -8.87 -1.84
N LEU A 154 13.06 -8.78 -0.70
CA LEU A 154 13.07 -7.59 0.13
C LEU A 154 13.01 -7.97 1.60
N ILE A 155 13.44 -7.06 2.46
CA ILE A 155 13.31 -7.23 3.92
C ILE A 155 12.28 -6.22 4.40
N LEU A 156 11.19 -6.71 4.98
CA LEU A 156 10.20 -5.90 5.68
C LEU A 156 10.64 -5.77 7.14
N GLY A 157 11.09 -4.57 7.50
CA GLY A 157 11.56 -4.26 8.84
C GLY A 157 10.57 -3.41 9.61
N MET A 158 10.44 -3.69 10.91
CA MET A 158 9.61 -2.89 11.82
C MET A 158 10.21 -2.82 13.22
N ASN A 159 9.96 -1.70 13.89
CA ASN A 159 10.26 -1.52 15.30
C ASN A 159 8.96 -1.31 16.07
N ILE A 160 8.72 -2.19 17.05
CA ILE A 160 7.51 -2.22 17.85
C ILE A 160 7.90 -1.90 19.28
N ALA A 161 7.24 -0.92 19.86
CA ALA A 161 7.48 -0.45 21.21
C ALA A 161 6.21 -0.61 22.06
N LEU A 162 6.41 -1.00 23.32
CA LEU A 162 5.40 -1.01 24.34
C LEU A 162 5.69 0.13 25.31
N TYR A 163 4.69 0.95 25.57
CA TYR A 163 4.77 2.07 26.50
C TYR A 163 3.85 1.82 27.68
N ASP A 164 4.29 2.20 28.87
CA ASP A 164 3.41 2.21 30.03
C ASP A 164 2.25 3.18 29.77
N ARG A 165 1.03 2.72 30.02
CA ARG A 165 -0.18 3.46 29.64
C ARG A 165 -0.36 4.74 30.45
N VAL A 166 0.10 4.75 31.70
CA VAL A 166 -0.11 5.86 32.64
C VAL A 166 1.00 6.90 32.50
N SER A 167 2.25 6.45 32.53
CA SER A 167 3.43 7.31 32.53
C SER A 167 3.96 7.61 31.12
N GLY A 168 3.57 6.84 30.10
CA GLY A 168 4.07 6.98 28.73
C GLY A 168 5.53 6.54 28.56
N THR A 169 6.15 5.91 29.57
CA THR A 169 7.54 5.47 29.50
C THR A 169 7.68 4.23 28.65
N LEU A 170 8.75 4.13 27.85
CA LEU A 170 9.07 2.92 27.11
C LEU A 170 9.31 1.75 28.08
N VAL A 171 8.52 0.69 27.94
CA VAL A 171 8.65 -0.56 28.70
C VAL A 171 9.57 -1.53 27.98
N SER A 172 9.36 -1.71 26.68
CA SER A 172 10.17 -2.61 25.84
C SER A 172 10.08 -2.21 24.37
N SER A 173 11.12 -2.53 23.60
CA SER A 173 11.14 -2.38 22.14
C SER A 173 11.67 -3.66 21.52
N THR A 174 11.04 -4.09 20.42
CA THR A 174 11.39 -5.30 19.67
C THR A 174 11.47 -4.95 18.19
N LYS A 175 12.52 -5.42 17.53
CA LYS A 175 12.70 -5.29 16.09
C LYS A 175 12.35 -6.60 15.41
N PHE A 176 11.70 -6.51 14.26
CA PHE A 176 11.41 -7.64 13.39
C PHE A 176 11.88 -7.30 11.98
N ASP A 177 12.58 -8.23 11.36
CA ASP A 177 13.03 -8.14 9.97
C ASP A 177 12.65 -9.46 9.31
N GLU A 178 11.72 -9.42 8.35
CA GLU A 178 11.30 -10.60 7.61
C GLU A 178 11.66 -10.49 6.15
N THR A 179 12.27 -11.55 5.62
CA THR A 179 12.65 -11.61 4.21
C THR A 179 11.49 -12.15 3.39
N LEU A 180 11.03 -11.37 2.42
CA LEU A 180 9.99 -11.76 1.48
C LEU A 180 10.58 -12.00 0.10
N PHE A 181 10.14 -13.08 -0.53
CA PHE A 181 10.58 -13.47 -1.87
C PHE A 181 9.46 -13.24 -2.88
N ARG A 182 9.80 -12.70 -4.04
CA ARG A 182 8.86 -12.45 -5.14
C ARG A 182 8.68 -13.70 -6.00
N ASP A 183 7.44 -14.11 -6.22
CA ASP A 183 7.09 -15.11 -7.22
C ASP A 183 6.80 -14.50 -8.61
N SER A 184 6.58 -15.35 -9.60
CA SER A 184 6.23 -14.95 -10.97
C SER A 184 4.84 -14.31 -11.10
N ARG A 185 4.00 -14.38 -10.05
CA ARG A 185 2.68 -13.75 -9.97
C ARG A 185 2.73 -12.41 -9.26
N VAL A 186 3.94 -11.89 -9.01
CA VAL A 186 4.18 -10.58 -8.40
C VAL A 186 3.66 -10.54 -6.95
N ARG A 187 3.77 -11.67 -6.27
CA ARG A 187 3.46 -11.79 -4.85
C ARG A 187 4.75 -11.98 -4.09
N TYR A 188 4.84 -11.31 -2.95
CA TYR A 188 5.89 -11.52 -1.99
C TYR A 188 5.41 -12.51 -0.94
N TYR A 189 6.23 -13.50 -0.58
CA TYR A 189 5.88 -14.56 0.37
C TYR A 189 7.06 -14.92 1.29
N LEU A 190 6.75 -15.47 2.47
CA LEU A 190 7.75 -16.08 3.35
C LEU A 190 8.19 -17.43 2.78
N LYS A 191 9.48 -17.73 2.82
CA LYS A 191 10.04 -18.98 2.32
C LYS A 191 10.05 -20.09 3.37
#